data_AF-A0A1V4WBB2-F1
#
_entry.id   AF-A0A1V4WBB2-F1
#
_cell.length_a   1.000
_cell.length_b   1.000
_cell.length_c   1.000
_cell.angle_alpha   90.00
_cell.angle_beta   90.00
_cell.angle_gamma   90.00
#
_symmetry.space_group_name_H-M   'P 1'
#
loop_
_entity.id
_entity.type
_entity.pdbx_description
1 polymer ?
#
loop_
_entity_poly.entity_id
_entity_poly.type
_entity_poly.pdbx_seq_one_letter_code
_entity_poly.pdbx_strand_id
1 'polypeptide(L)'
;MNPTEQTKIDRLMIDLDSTANKSNLGANAILGVSLAVARAAAASLDLPLYTYLGGPGARVLPIPIEAELGTSAVFENPLQIR
;
A
#
# COMPACT_ATOMS: atom_id res chain seq x y z
N MET A 1 -16.93 -6.54 12.83
CA MET A 1 -15.59 -5.92 12.74
C MET A 1 -15.78 -4.53 12.21
N ASN A 2 -15.28 -3.49 12.89
CA ASN A 2 -15.51 -2.11 12.47
C ASN A 2 -14.41 -1.70 11.48
N PRO A 3 -14.74 -1.11 10.30
CA PRO A 3 -13.73 -0.67 9.33
C PRO A 3 -12.72 0.34 9.89
N THR A 4 -13.05 1.05 10.97
CA THR A 4 -12.09 1.95 11.65
C THR A 4 -10.97 1.21 12.39
N GLU A 5 -11.08 -0.10 12.60
CA GLU A 5 -10.07 -0.94 13.25
C GLU A 5 -9.02 -1.46 12.26
N GLN A 6 -8.45 -0.59 11.43
CA GLN A 6 -7.51 -0.95 10.34
C GLN A 6 -6.41 -1.92 10.79
N THR A 7 -5.70 -1.61 11.87
CA THR A 7 -4.62 -2.46 12.42
C THR A 7 -5.08 -3.88 12.77
N LYS A 8 -6.31 -4.02 13.26
CA LYS A 8 -6.87 -5.33 13.65
C LYS A 8 -7.24 -6.15 12.43
N ILE A 9 -7.81 -5.50 11.41
CA ILE A 9 -8.16 -6.11 10.13
C ILE A 9 -6.90 -6.56 9.39
N ASP A 10 -5.88 -5.70 9.33
CA ASP A 10 -4.60 -6.02 8.70
C ASP A 10 -3.88 -7.17 9.41
N ARG A 11 -3.87 -7.18 10.75
CA ARG A 11 -3.32 -8.30 11.53
C ARG A 11 -4.06 -9.60 11.27
N LEU A 12 -5.40 -9.57 11.25
CA LEU A 12 -6.19 -10.75 10.92
C LEU A 12 -5.82 -11.29 9.53
N MET A 13 -5.64 -10.43 8.52
CA MET A 13 -5.24 -10.87 7.18
C MET A 13 -3.82 -11.44 7.13
N ILE A 14 -2.88 -10.88 7.90
CA ILE A 14 -1.51 -11.40 8.03
C ILE A 14 -1.52 -12.77 8.71
N ASP A 15 -2.27 -12.90 9.81
CA ASP A 15 -2.39 -14.14 10.56
C ASP A 15 -3.07 -15.22 9.71
N LEU A 16 -4.11 -14.85 8.95
CA LEU A 16 -4.81 -15.74 8.03
C LEU A 16 -3.91 -16.25 6.89
N ASP A 17 -3.03 -15.39 6.36
CA ASP A 17 -2.08 -15.81 5.34
C ASP A 17 -1.01 -16.76 5.90
N SER A 18 -0.58 -16.55 7.15
CA SER A 18 0.38 -17.40 7.88
C SER A 18 1.75 -17.55 7.19
N THR A 19 2.07 -16.73 6.18
CA THR A 19 3.40 -16.69 5.54
C THR A 19 4.07 -15.33 5.72
N ALA A 20 5.39 -15.34 5.85
CA ALA A 20 6.15 -14.10 6.01
C ALA A 20 6.04 -13.16 4.79
N ASN A 21 5.94 -13.75 3.59
CA ASN A 21 5.93 -13.06 2.31
C ASN A 21 4.53 -12.87 1.71
N LYS A 22 3.46 -13.22 2.43
CA LYS A 22 2.09 -13.09 1.94
C LYS A 22 1.83 -13.91 0.67
N SER A 23 2.40 -15.11 0.60
CA SER A 23 2.38 -15.95 -0.59
C SER A 23 1.14 -16.82 -0.74
N ASN A 24 0.41 -17.12 0.35
CA ASN A 24 -0.77 -17.95 0.30
C ASN A 24 -1.98 -17.20 -0.27
N LEU A 25 -2.28 -16.04 0.31
CA LEU A 25 -3.36 -15.16 -0.14
C LEU A 25 -2.90 -14.20 -1.24
N GLY A 26 -1.59 -13.94 -1.30
CA GLY A 26 -0.99 -12.98 -2.22
C GLY A 26 -0.94 -11.57 -1.61
N ALA A 27 0.25 -10.97 -1.64
CA ALA A 27 0.47 -9.61 -1.15
C ALA A 27 -0.48 -8.58 -1.78
N ASN A 28 -0.78 -8.74 -3.08
CA ASN A 28 -1.69 -7.86 -3.81
C ASN A 28 -3.14 -7.96 -3.30
N ALA A 29 -3.60 -9.15 -2.93
CA ALA A 29 -4.95 -9.35 -2.40
C ALA A 29 -5.09 -8.71 -1.03
N ILE A 30 -4.13 -8.97 -0.13
CA ILE A 30 -4.09 -8.38 1.21
C ILE A 30 -4.03 -6.84 1.12
N LEU A 31 -3.17 -6.30 0.25
CA LEU A 31 -3.07 -4.87 0.03
C LEU A 31 -4.37 -4.27 -0.51
N GLY A 32 -5.00 -4.93 -1.49
CA GLY A 32 -6.27 -4.48 -2.07
C GLY A 32 -7.38 -4.37 -1.03
N VAL A 33 -7.54 -5.40 -0.19
CA VAL A 33 -8.53 -5.40 0.89
C VAL A 33 -8.19 -4.34 1.94
N SER A 34 -6.92 -4.24 2.35
CA SER A 34 -6.46 -3.23 3.32
C SER A 34 -6.80 -1.80 2.88
N LEU A 35 -6.56 -1.47 1.60
CA LEU A 35 -6.89 -0.17 1.03
C LEU A 35 -8.39 0.08 0.92
N ALA A 36 -9.17 -0.94 0.56
CA ALA A 36 -10.63 -0.84 0.49
C ALA A 36 -11.24 -0.56 1.87
N VAL A 37 -10.74 -1.20 2.92
CA VAL A 37 -11.16 -0.98 4.30
C VAL A 37 -10.86 0.45 4.74
N ALA A 38 -9.64 0.96 4.47
CA ALA A 38 -9.28 2.33 4.81
C ALA A 38 -10.20 3.36 4.12
N ARG A 39 -10.53 3.13 2.85
CA ARG A 39 -11.47 3.98 2.10
C ARG A 39 -12.89 3.92 2.66
N ALA A 40 -13.37 2.72 3.01
CA ALA A 40 -14.69 2.54 3.62
C ALA A 40 -14.78 3.21 5.00
N ALA A 41 -13.72 3.12 5.81
CA ALA A 41 -13.64 3.77 7.11
C ALA A 41 -13.67 5.30 6.96
N ALA A 42 -12.87 5.86 6.06
CA ALA A 42 -12.87 7.29 5.75
C ALA A 42 -14.25 7.77 5.29
N ALA A 43 -14.90 7.03 4.38
CA ALA A 43 -16.25 7.34 3.91
C ALA A 43 -17.30 7.27 5.03
N SER A 44 -17.18 6.29 5.96
CA SER A 44 -18.10 6.17 7.10
C SER A 44 -17.99 7.32 8.11
N LEU A 45 -16.85 8.01 8.12
CA LEU A 45 -16.56 9.15 8.99
C LEU A 45 -16.73 10.49 8.26
N ASP A 46 -17.16 10.48 7.00
CA ASP A 46 -17.24 11.65 6.11
C ASP A 46 -15.92 12.44 6.02
N LEU A 47 -14.79 11.70 6.05
CA LEU A 47 -13.45 12.26 5.98
C LEU A 47 -12.81 11.97 4.63
N PRO A 48 -12.08 12.93 4.05
CA PRO A 48 -11.14 12.64 2.97
C PRO A 48 -10.11 11.60 3.41
N LEU A 49 -9.73 10.68 2.51
CA LEU A 49 -8.80 9.58 2.84
C LEU A 49 -7.47 10.07 3.41
N TYR A 50 -6.91 11.17 2.90
CA TYR A 50 -5.65 11.71 3.40
C TYR A 50 -5.78 12.20 4.86
N THR A 51 -6.94 12.72 5.24
CA THR A 51 -7.24 13.15 6.62
C THR A 51 -7.45 11.95 7.52
N TYR A 52 -8.13 10.91 7.04
CA TYR A 52 -8.29 9.65 7.77
C TYR A 52 -6.93 8.98 8.05
N LEU A 53 -6.03 8.94 7.07
CA LEU A 53 -4.72 8.29 7.20
C LEU A 53 -3.69 9.14 7.97
N GLY A 54 -3.63 10.46 7.70
CA GLY A 54 -2.62 11.35 8.29
C GLY A 54 -3.08 12.10 9.54
N GLY A 55 -4.34 11.91 9.96
CA GLY A 55 -4.92 12.57 11.12
C GLY A 55 -5.09 14.08 10.95
N PRO A 56 -5.31 14.81 12.07
CA PRO A 56 -5.59 16.26 12.06
C PRO A 56 -4.48 17.14 11.43
N GLY A 57 -3.27 16.61 11.34
CA GLY A 57 -2.08 17.27 10.78
C GLY A 57 -1.82 16.98 9.29
N ALA A 58 -2.68 16.23 8.60
CA ALA A 58 -2.50 15.85 7.20
C ALA A 58 -2.68 17.05 6.24
N ARG A 59 -1.63 17.89 6.13
CA ARG A 59 -1.65 19.16 5.37
C ARG A 59 -0.40 19.38 4.52
N VAL A 60 0.52 18.42 4.53
CA VAL A 60 1.75 18.48 3.74
C VAL A 60 1.48 17.91 2.36
N LEU A 61 1.68 18.74 1.33
CA LEU A 61 1.71 18.28 -0.05
C LEU A 61 3.15 17.91 -0.42
N PRO A 62 3.42 16.66 -0.83
CA PRO A 62 4.75 16.28 -1.28
C PRO A 62 5.09 17.03 -2.59
N ILE A 63 6.36 17.39 -2.75
CA ILE A 63 6.86 17.92 -4.02
C ILE A 63 6.79 16.79 -5.05
N PRO A 64 6.15 16.99 -6.22
CA PRO A 64 6.14 15.99 -7.28
C PRO A 64 7.56 15.65 -7.72
N ILE A 65 7.88 14.35 -7.79
CA ILE A 65 9.07 13.86 -8.49
C ILE A 65 8.61 13.40 -9.86
N GLU A 66 9.10 14.06 -10.90
CA GLU A 66 8.88 13.67 -12.28
C GLU A 66 9.88 12.59 -12.67
N ALA A 67 9.39 11.43 -13.10
CA ALA A 67 10.24 10.37 -13.62
C ALA A 67 10.51 10.61 -15.11
N GLU A 68 11.63 11.26 -15.44
CA GLU A 68 12.18 11.20 -16.80
C GLU A 68 12.91 9.85 -16.97
N LEU A 69 12.57 9.13 -18.05
CA LEU A 69 13.19 7.90 -18.54
C LEU A 69 12.57 6.57 -18.07
N GLY A 70 11.56 6.14 -18.83
CA GLY A 70 11.25 4.72 -18.97
C GLY A 70 12.32 4.02 -19.79
N THR A 71 13.29 3.39 -19.13
CA THR A 71 14.04 2.28 -19.71
C THR A 71 13.51 0.99 -19.10
N SER A 72 12.59 0.37 -19.84
CA SER A 72 12.19 -1.00 -19.58
C SER A 72 13.27 -1.91 -20.17
N ALA A 73 13.71 -2.86 -19.35
CA ALA A 73 14.53 -4.03 -19.70
C ALA A 73 16.06 -3.84 -19.80
N VAL A 74 16.74 -4.49 -18.84
CA VAL A 74 18.07 -5.10 -18.93
C VAL A 74 19.21 -4.17 -19.39
N PHE A 75 20.00 -3.68 -18.43
CA PHE A 75 21.40 -3.36 -18.72
C PHE A 75 22.12 -4.67 -19.05
N GLU A 76 22.14 -5.07 -20.32
CA GLU A 76 23.18 -5.98 -20.79
C GLU A 76 24.49 -5.22 -20.69
N ASN A 77 25.35 -5.67 -19.79
CA ASN A 77 26.69 -5.12 -19.63
C ASN A 77 27.55 -5.56 -20.84
N PRO A 78 28.03 -4.64 -21.70
CA PRO A 78 28.87 -5.01 -22.83
C PRO A 78 30.31 -5.42 -22.42
N LEU A 79 30.65 -5.42 -21.12
CA LEU A 79 32.00 -5.70 -20.61
C LEU A 79 32.14 -7.04 -19.88
N GLN A 80 31.42 -8.10 -20.29
CA GLN A 80 31.91 -9.46 -20.02
C GLN A 80 33.17 -9.73 -20.87
N ILE A 81 34.32 -9.27 -20.38
CA ILE A 81 35.63 -9.67 -20.88
C ILE A 81 35.86 -11.12 -20.42
N ARG A 82 36.15 -11.99 -21.39
CA ARG A 82 36.56 -13.39 -21.21
C ARG A 82 37.81 -13.53 -20.36
#